data_AF-A0A971NQH5-F1
#
_entry.id   AF-A0A971NQH5-F1
#
_cell.length_a   1.000
_cell.length_b   1.000
_cell.length_c   1.000
_cell.angle_alpha   90.00
_cell.angle_beta   90.00
_cell.angle_gamma   90.00
#
_symmetry.space_group_name_H-M   'P 1'
#
loop_
_entity.id
_entity.type
_entity.pdbx_description
1 polymer ?
#
loop_
_entity_poly.entity_id
_entity_poly.type
_entity_poly.pdbx_seq_one_letter_code
_entity_poly.pdbx_strand_id
1 'polypeptide(L)' 'MNLDQAPVDATTLTIPALLAARSILVMVPKTRKAKAVYNNLYGPIADTCPASVLPHATNAHLVLDRE' A
#
# COMPACT_ATOMS: atom_id res chain seq x y z
N MET A 1 12.70 4.43 19.38
CA MET A 1 11.34 5.02 19.25
C MET A 1 10.43 4.15 20.10
N ASN A 2 9.73 4.72 21.09
CA ASN A 2 8.81 3.95 21.93
C ASN A 2 7.41 3.97 21.30
N LEU A 3 6.71 2.83 21.28
CA LEU A 3 5.38 2.70 20.70
C LEU A 3 4.34 3.52 21.50
N ASP A 4 4.57 3.68 22.80
CA ASP A 4 3.63 4.37 23.72
C ASP A 4 3.47 5.88 23.44
N GLN A 5 4.31 6.46 22.59
CA GLN A 5 4.24 7.87 22.21
C GLN A 5 3.39 8.13 20.96
N ALA A 6 2.99 7.07 20.25
CA ALA A 6 2.15 7.22 19.07
C ALA A 6 0.67 7.41 19.48
N PRO A 7 -0.10 8.23 18.74
CA PRO A 7 -1.56 8.27 18.90
C PRO A 7 -2.18 6.90 18.66
N VAL A 8 -3.18 6.53 19.47
CA VAL A 8 -3.89 5.25 19.33
C VAL A 8 -4.93 5.24 18.22
N ASP A 9 -5.41 6.43 17.83
CA ASP A 9 -6.45 6.60 16.81
C ASP A 9 -5.95 7.39 15.61
N ALA A 10 -6.48 7.07 14.43
CA ALA A 10 -6.24 7.79 13.20
C ALA A 10 -7.48 7.81 12.31
N THR A 11 -7.73 8.93 11.64
CA THR A 11 -8.71 9.01 10.55
C THR A 11 -8.00 8.67 9.24
N THR A 12 -8.56 7.74 8.47
CA THR A 12 -7.96 7.26 7.21
C THR A 12 -9.00 7.19 6.09
N LEU A 13 -8.54 7.15 4.85
CA LEU A 13 -9.40 6.84 3.71
C LEU A 13 -9.69 5.35 3.65
N THR A 14 -10.91 4.99 3.28
CA THR A 14 -11.24 3.62 2.88
C THR A 14 -10.60 3.29 1.54
N ILE A 15 -10.47 2.00 1.21
CA ILE A 15 -9.93 1.56 -0.08
C ILE A 15 -10.72 2.11 -1.28
N PRO A 16 -12.06 2.08 -1.32
CA PRO A 16 -12.81 2.69 -2.42
C PRO A 16 -12.56 4.20 -2.55
N ALA A 17 -12.46 4.92 -1.43
CA ALA A 17 -12.18 6.36 -1.44
C ALA A 17 -10.76 6.66 -1.96
N LEU A 18 -9.77 5.85 -1.61
CA LEU A 18 -8.41 5.96 -2.13
C LEU A 18 -8.36 5.71 -3.66
N LEU A 19 -9.06 4.67 -4.12
CA LEU A 19 -9.07 4.27 -5.53
C LEU A 19 -9.81 5.26 -6.45
N ALA A 20 -10.68 6.11 -5.91
CA ALA A 20 -11.39 7.16 -6.64
C ALA A 20 -10.51 8.33 -7.10
N ALA A 21 -9.25 8.40 -6.65
CA ALA A 21 -8.32 9.43 -7.09
C ALA A 21 -8.06 9.36 -8.61
N ARG A 22 -7.78 10.49 -9.26
CA ARG A 22 -7.43 10.49 -10.70
C ARG A 22 -6.14 9.71 -10.99
N SER A 23 -5.18 9.74 -10.08
CA SER A 23 -3.89 9.05 -10.19
C SER A 23 -3.38 8.70 -8.81
N ILE A 24 -2.79 7.53 -8.66
CA ILE A 24 -2.26 7.01 -7.40
C ILE A 24 -0.80 6.67 -7.61
N LEU A 25 0.07 7.24 -6.78
CA LEU A 25 1.51 6.98 -6.80
C LEU A 25 1.90 6.27 -5.51
N VAL A 26 2.39 5.04 -5.64
CA VAL A 26 2.74 4.19 -4.50
C VAL A 26 4.25 4.03 -4.45
N MET A 27 4.89 4.68 -3.48
CA MET A 27 6.35 4.64 -3.32
C MET A 27 6.74 3.65 -2.22
N VAL A 28 7.53 2.64 -2.57
CA VAL A 28 7.86 1.55 -1.64
C VAL A 28 9.37 1.28 -1.61
N PRO A 29 10.15 2.14 -0.93
CA PRO A 29 11.59 1.99 -0.90
C PRO A 29 12.07 0.97 0.14
N LYS A 30 13.21 0.36 -0.18
CA LYS A 30 14.05 -0.55 0.60
C LYS A 30 13.50 -1.97 0.72
N THR A 31 14.44 -2.91 0.66
CA THR A 31 14.31 -4.37 0.87
C THR A 31 13.33 -4.81 1.95
N ARG A 32 13.23 -4.10 3.10
CA ARG A 32 12.33 -4.46 4.21
C ARG A 32 10.85 -4.54 3.79
N LYS A 33 10.48 -3.89 2.69
CA LYS A 33 9.11 -3.89 2.15
C LYS A 33 8.92 -4.87 0.98
N ALA A 34 9.97 -5.55 0.51
CA ALA A 34 9.93 -6.42 -0.67
C ALA A 34 8.86 -7.53 -0.56
N LYS A 35 8.69 -8.14 0.62
CA LYS A 35 7.62 -9.13 0.85
C LYS A 35 6.22 -8.55 0.69
N ALA A 36 6.00 -7.31 1.15
CA ALA A 36 4.72 -6.64 0.99
C ALA A 36 4.46 -6.30 -0.48
N VAL A 37 5.48 -5.88 -1.22
CA VAL A 37 5.42 -5.64 -2.67
C VAL A 37 5.08 -6.94 -3.42
N TYR A 38 5.78 -8.03 -3.12
CA TYR A 38 5.51 -9.33 -3.73
C TYR A 38 4.07 -9.78 -3.51
N ASN A 39 3.59 -9.70 -2.26
CA ASN A 39 2.21 -10.07 -1.93
C ASN A 39 1.18 -9.15 -2.60
N ASN A 40 1.49 -7.85 -2.72
CA ASN A 40 0.66 -6.89 -3.43
C ASN A 40 0.52 -7.23 -4.93
N LEU A 41 1.60 -7.62 -5.59
CA LEU A 41 1.63 -7.85 -7.04
C LEU A 41 1.15 -9.25 -7.45
N TYR A 42 1.46 -10.27 -6.63
CA TYR A 42 1.29 -11.67 -7.01
C TYR A 42 0.40 -12.48 -6.07
N GLY A 43 0.04 -11.91 -4.91
CA GLY A 43 -0.88 -12.54 -3.97
C GLY A 43 -2.35 -12.39 -4.40
N PRO A 44 -3.27 -13.13 -3.74
CA PRO A 44 -4.70 -12.92 -3.94
C PRO A 44 -5.14 -11.55 -3.40
N ILE A 45 -6.23 -11.00 -3.95
CA ILE A 45 -6.89 -9.85 -3.33
C ILE A 45 -7.42 -10.27 -1.96
N ALA A 46 -6.91 -9.66 -0.89
CA ALA A 46 -7.26 -10.02 0.47
C ALA A 46 -7.06 -8.86 1.44
N ASP A 47 -7.89 -8.80 2.48
CA ASP A 47 -7.82 -7.77 3.54
C ASP A 47 -6.52 -7.84 4.36
N THR A 48 -5.85 -9.00 4.37
CA THR A 48 -4.52 -9.18 4.97
C THR A 48 -3.42 -8.46 4.20
N CYS A 49 -3.66 -8.10 2.93
CA CYS A 49 -2.81 -7.24 2.13
C CYS A 49 -3.68 -6.19 1.42
N PRO A 50 -4.05 -5.07 2.08
CA PRO A 50 -4.96 -4.07 1.50
C PRO A 50 -4.48 -3.51 0.15
N ALA A 51 -3.17 -3.49 -0.06
CA ALA A 51 -2.55 -3.06 -1.31
C ALA A 51 -2.85 -4.02 -2.48
N SER A 52 -3.18 -5.29 -2.26
CA SER A 52 -3.41 -6.32 -3.30
C SER A 52 -4.47 -5.97 -4.34
N VAL A 53 -5.33 -4.98 -4.08
CA VAL A 53 -6.28 -4.44 -5.07
C VAL A 53 -5.63 -3.52 -6.11
N LEU A 54 -4.51 -2.87 -5.77
CA LEU A 54 -3.86 -1.84 -6.60
C LEU A 54 -3.49 -2.30 -8.02
N PRO A 55 -3.03 -3.55 -8.27
CA PRO A 55 -2.78 -4.02 -9.64
C PRO A 55 -4.02 -3.99 -10.55
N HIS A 56 -5.23 -3.95 -9.98
CA HIS A 56 -6.50 -3.85 -10.72
C HIS A 56 -6.93 -2.39 -10.98
N ALA A 57 -6.23 -1.42 -10.39
CA ALA A 57 -6.50 0.00 -10.56
C ALA A 57 -5.61 0.57 -11.68
N THR A 58 -6.20 0.89 -12.83
CA THR A 58 -5.48 1.35 -14.04
C THR A 58 -4.75 2.68 -13.86
N ASN A 59 -5.14 3.45 -12.84
CA ASN A 59 -4.58 4.74 -12.44
C ASN A 59 -3.52 4.63 -11.33
N ALA A 60 -3.14 3.42 -10.91
CA ALA A 60 -2.14 3.20 -9.88
C ALA A 60 -0.75 2.88 -10.48
N HIS A 61 0.26 3.59 -9.99
CA HIS A 61 1.64 3.44 -10.41
C HIS A 61 2.52 3.10 -9.20
N LEU A 62 3.16 1.94 -9.25
CA LEU A 62 4.09 1.48 -8.22
C LEU A 62 5.52 1.92 -8.59
N VAL A 63 6.16 2.65 -7.68
CA VAL A 63 7.54 3.12 -7.80
C VAL A 63 8.38 2.41 -6.76
N LEU A 64 9.30 1.59 -7.24
CA LEU A 64 10.22 0.80 -6.44
C LEU A 64 11.65 1.29 -6.67
N ASP A 65 12.48 1.18 -5.64
CA ASP A 65 13.93 1.24 -5.83
C ASP A 65 14.44 -0.11 -6.37
N ARG A 66 15.74 -0.17 -6.64
CA ARG A 66 16.40 -1.36 -7.20
C ARG A 66 16.54 -2.49 -6.17
N GLU A 67 16.51 -2.16 -4.88
CA GLU A 67 16.85 -3.05 -3.77
C GLU A 67 15.65 -3.77 -3.16
#